data_AF-A0A4R0X933-F1
#
_entry.id   AF-A0A4R0X933-F1
#
_cell.length_a   1.000
_cell.length_b   1.000
_cell.length_c   1.000
_cell.angle_alpha   90.00
_cell.angle_beta   90.00
_cell.angle_gamma   90.00
#
_symmetry.space_group_name_H-M   'P 1'
#
loop_
_entity.id
_entity.type
_entity.pdbx_description
1 polymer ?
#
loop_
_entity_poly.entity_id
_entity_poly.type
_entity_poly.pdbx_seq_one_letter_code
_entity_poly.pdbx_strand_id
1 'polypeptide(L)' 'MTHTGSYRVLEGTVIVYSGTDIRSAQCGMDRPETVARWVLLDMCKKAEAKKRKDGSGRSQLRPA' A
#
# COMPACT_ATOMS: atom_id res chain seq x y z
N MET A 1 -13.41 -7.41 5.91
CA MET A 1 -12.04 -7.87 5.59
C MET A 1 -11.09 -7.12 6.51
N THR A 2 -10.59 -7.76 7.55
CA THR A 2 -9.64 -7.17 8.49
C THR A 2 -8.25 -7.24 7.84
N HIS A 3 -7.76 -6.10 7.34
CA HIS A 3 -6.42 -6.00 6.78
C HIS A 3 -5.44 -5.88 7.94
N THR A 4 -4.81 -7.00 8.32
CA THR A 4 -3.80 -7.04 9.39
C THR A 4 -2.43 -6.83 8.77
N GLY A 5 -1.71 -5.81 9.23
CA GLY A 5 -0.35 -5.50 8.81
C GLY A 5 0.49 -5.06 10.01
N SER A 6 1.81 -5.25 9.91
CA SER A 6 2.78 -4.76 10.89
C SER A 6 3.52 -3.57 10.33
N TYR A 7 3.99 -2.66 11.18
CA TYR A 7 4.84 -1.55 10.74
C TYR A 7 6.04 -1.39 11.66
N ARG A 8 7.12 -0.86 11.11
CA ARG A 8 8.27 -0.36 11.86
C ARG A 8 8.60 1.05 11.42
N VAL A 9 9.24 1.82 12.30
CA VAL A 9 9.75 3.16 11.97
C VAL A 9 11.27 3.09 11.94
N LEU A 10 11.88 3.62 10.89
CA LEU A 10 13.32 3.72 10.73
C LEU A 10 13.64 5.14 10.24
N GLU A 11 14.41 5.92 11.01
CA GLU A 11 14.84 7.28 10.64
C GLU A 11 13.70 8.18 10.13
N GLY A 12 12.54 8.16 10.82
CA GLY A 12 11.37 8.95 10.41
C GLY A 12 10.66 8.42 9.15
N THR A 13 11.01 7.23 8.68
CA THR A 13 10.33 6.51 7.60
C THR A 13 9.51 5.36 8.20
N VAL A 14 8.23 5.33 7.88
CA VAL A 14 7.32 4.24 8.24
C VAL A 14 7.40 3.16 7.17
N ILE A 15 7.71 1.94 7.57
CA ILE A 15 7.77 0.77 6.70
C ILE A 15 6.66 -0.18 7.13
N VAL A 16 5.71 -0.45 6.24
CA VAL A 16 4.54 -1.29 6.46
C VAL A 16 4.70 -2.61 5.73
N TYR A 17 4.37 -3.69 6.43
CA TYR A 17 4.39 -5.07 5.96
C TYR A 17 2.95 -5.62 5.95
N SER A 18 2.51 -6.13 4.81
CA SER A 18 1.20 -6.80 4.67
C SER A 18 1.35 -8.03 3.77
N GLY A 19 1.50 -9.20 4.38
CA GLY A 19 1.74 -10.45 3.64
C GLY A 19 3.06 -10.37 2.87
N THR A 20 2.99 -10.48 1.54
CA THR A 20 4.14 -10.36 0.62
C THR A 20 4.46 -8.94 0.20
N ASP A 21 3.60 -7.97 0.50
CA ASP A 21 3.79 -6.58 0.10
C ASP A 21 4.46 -5.76 1.20
N ILE A 22 5.46 -4.98 0.81
CA ILE A 22 6.20 -4.07 1.68
C ILE A 22 6.18 -2.70 1.05
N ARG A 23 5.90 -1.67 1.85
CA ARG A 23 5.92 -0.29 1.38
C ARG A 23 6.40 0.66 2.45
N SER A 24 7.09 1.72 2.01
CA SER A 24 7.62 2.75 2.88
C SER A 24 7.04 4.12 2.56
N ALA A 25 6.88 4.95 3.58
CA ALA A 25 6.48 6.35 3.45
C ALA A 25 7.20 7.19 4.53
N GLN A 26 7.50 8.44 4.20
CA GLN A 26 8.03 9.37 5.22
C GLN A 26 6.92 9.73 6.21
N CYS A 27 7.27 9.74 7.50
CA CYS A 27 6.38 10.10 8.59
C CYS A 27 6.08 11.60 8.61
N GLY A 28 7.05 12.42 8.18
CA GLY A 28 6.93 13.88 8.17
C GLY A 28 6.58 14.44 9.55
N MET A 29 5.48 15.19 9.63
CA MET A 29 4.94 15.76 10.87
C MET A 29 3.81 14.89 11.47
N ASP A 30 3.34 13.88 10.74
CA ASP A 30 2.24 13.02 11.17
C ASP A 30 2.72 11.94 12.13
N ARG A 31 1.77 11.32 12.85
CA ARG A 31 2.08 10.14 13.68
C ARG A 31 2.40 8.94 12.78
N PRO A 32 3.43 8.14 13.12
CA PRO A 32 3.82 6.98 12.32
C PRO A 32 2.69 5.95 12.20
N GLU A 33 1.85 5.81 13.23
CA GLU A 33 0.65 4.96 13.19
C GLU A 33 -0.37 5.43 12.15
N THR A 34 -0.58 6.75 12.00
CA THR A 34 -1.48 7.31 10.99
C THR A 34 -0.96 7.04 9.59
N VAL A 35 0.34 7.28 9.36
CA VAL A 35 0.98 7.01 8.08
C VAL A 35 0.95 5.50 7.77
N ALA A 36 1.20 4.64 8.75
CA ALA A 36 1.12 3.19 8.58
C ALA A 36 -0.27 2.74 8.14
N ARG A 37 -1.33 3.26 8.78
CA ARG A 37 -2.72 2.96 8.41
C ARG A 37 -3.03 3.41 6.98
N TRP A 38 -2.61 4.62 6.58
CA TRP A 38 -2.81 5.12 5.22
C TRP A 38 -2.10 4.26 4.17
N VAL A 39 -0.84 3.88 4.43
CA VAL A 39 -0.07 3.01 3.54
C VAL A 39 -0.72 1.64 3.41
N LEU A 40 -1.16 1.05 4.52
CA LEU A 40 -1.87 -0.23 4.54
C LEU A 40 -3.18 -0.16 3.75
N LEU A 41 -3.96 0.91 3.93
CA LEU A 41 -5.18 1.19 3.16
C LEU A 41 -4.91 1.34 1.67
N ASP A 42 -3.85 2.07 1.27
CA ASP A 42 -3.49 2.23 -0.14
C ASP A 42 -3.08 0.90 -0.77
N MET A 43 -2.31 0.08 -0.06
CA MET A 43 -1.93 -1.27 -0.49
C MET A 43 -3.14 -2.18 -0.67
N CYS A 44 -4.04 -2.19 0.31
CA CYS A 44 -5.30 -2.94 0.25
C CYS A 44 -6.16 -2.48 -0.95
N LYS A 45 -6.36 -1.17 -1.12
CA LYS A 45 -7.13 -0.62 -2.25
C LYS A 45 -6.51 -0.98 -3.59
N LYS A 46 -5.18 -0.94 -3.70
CA LYS A 46 -4.46 -1.37 -4.92
C LYS A 46 -4.63 -2.86 -5.20
N ALA A 47 -4.57 -3.70 -4.17
CA ALA A 47 -4.80 -5.14 -4.31
C ALA A 47 -6.22 -5.43 -4.82
N GLU A 48 -7.23 -4.77 -4.26
CA GLU A 48 -8.63 -4.91 -4.68
C GLU A 48 -8.88 -4.30 -6.08
N ALA A 49 -8.23 -3.19 -6.42
CA ALA A 49 -8.28 -2.61 -7.77
C ALA A 49 -7.62 -3.54 -8.81
N LYS A 50 -6.52 -4.21 -8.44
CA LYS A 50 -5.86 -5.21 -9.29
C LYS A 50 -6.75 -6.44 -9.48
N LYS A 51 -7.44 -6.90 -8.44
CA LYS A 51 -8.45 -7.98 -8.57
C LYS A 51 -9.58 -7.61 -9.52
N ARG A 52 -10.04 -6.36 -9.54
CA ARG A 52 -11.05 -5.89 -10.52
C ARG A 52 -10.52 -5.79 -11.95
N LYS A 53 -9.22 -5.61 -12.16
CA LYS A 53 -8.59 -5.63 -13.50
C LYS A 53 -8.22 -7.04 -13.97
N ASP A 54 -7.97 -7.97 -13.06
CA ASP A 54 -7.66 -9.36 -13.41
C ASP A 54 -8.90 -10.12 -13.93
N GLY A 55 -10.10 -9.62 -13.64
CA GLY A 55 -11.35 -10.07 -14.28
C GLY A 55 -11.71 -9.37 -15.59
N SER A 56 -11.00 -8.31 -16.00
CA SER A 56 -11.26 -7.62 -17.27
C SER A 56 -10.10 -6.71 -17.66
N GLY A 57 -9.41 -7.08 -18.74
CA GLY A 57 -8.61 -6.14 -19.52
C GLY A 57 -7.11 -6.17 -19.27
N ARG A 58 -6.45 -7.18 -19.85
CA ARG A 58 -5.33 -6.88 -20.76
C ARG A 58 -5.84 -5.89 -21.82
N SER A 59 -5.83 -4.60 -21.54
CA SER A 59 -5.93 -3.57 -22.58
C SER A 59 -4.64 -2.79 -22.60
N GLN A 60 -3.83 -3.20 -23.57
CA GLN A 60 -2.72 -2.51 -24.21
C GLN A 60 -2.59 -1.02 -23.86
N LEU A 61 -1.43 -0.66 -23.33
CA LEU A 61 -0.85 0.66 -23.54
C LEU A 61 -0.48 0.76 -25.03
N ARG A 62 -1.10 1.66 -25.78
CA ARG A 62 -0.59 2.09 -27.10
C ARG A 62 0.40 3.24 -26.89
N PRO A 63 1.55 3.27 -27.58
CA PRO A 63 2.45 4.41 -27.57
C PRO A 63 1.98 5.49 -28.56
N ALA A 64 2.37 6.72 -28.23
CA ALA A 64 2.44 7.98 -28.99
C ALA A 64 1.24 8.39 -29.87
#